data_AF-Q9HHG5-F1
#
_entry.id   AF-Q9HHG5-F1
#
_cell.length_a   1.000
_cell.length_b   1.000
_cell.length_c   1.000
_cell.angle_alpha   90.00
_cell.angle_beta   90.00
_cell.angle_gamma   90.00
#
_symmetry.space_group_name_H-M   'P 1'
#
loop_
_entity.id
_entity.type
_entity.pdbx_description
1 polymer ?
#
loop_
_entity_poly.entity_id
_entity_poly.type
_entity_poly.pdbx_seq_one_letter_code
_entity_poly.pdbx_strand_id
1 'polypeptide(L)' 'MADIVERHGIETVQTVIRRILVEHYPFRTATVDLEMRNVDGVWIGTAATGYLRELNSEQDS' A
#
# COMPACT_ATOMS: atom_id res chain seq x y z
N MET A 1 -4.68 -7.33 5.97
CA MET A 1 -3.51 -7.41 5.05
C MET A 1 -3.35 -8.80 4.47
N ALA A 2 -3.35 -9.87 5.27
CA ALA A 2 -3.28 -11.25 4.77
C ALA A 2 -4.32 -11.54 3.68
N ASP A 3 -5.59 -11.23 3.91
CA ASP A 3 -6.67 -11.44 2.91
C ASP A 3 -6.46 -10.68 1.60
N ILE A 4 -5.87 -9.47 1.64
CA ILE A 4 -5.60 -8.67 0.43
C ILE A 4 -4.47 -9.31 -0.37
N VAL A 5 -3.43 -9.78 0.32
CA VAL A 5 -2.30 -10.48 -0.29
C VAL A 5 -2.73 -11.83 -0.86
N GLU A 6 -3.61 -12.56 -0.17
CA GLU A 6 -4.16 -13.83 -0.65
C GLU A 6 -5.01 -13.64 -1.92
N ARG A 7 -5.83 -12.58 -1.97
CA ARG A 7 -6.71 -12.32 -3.12
C ARG A 7 -5.99 -11.79 -4.34
N HIS A 8 -4.97 -10.94 -4.15
CA HIS A 8 -4.36 -10.18 -5.24
C HIS A 8 -2.92 -10.58 -5.55
N GLY A 9 -2.31 -11.39 -4.69
CA GLY A 9 -0.91 -11.76 -4.78
C GLY A 9 0.03 -10.70 -4.20
N ILE A 10 1.19 -11.15 -3.75
CA ILE A 10 2.22 -10.30 -3.14
C ILE A 10 2.72 -9.24 -4.12
N GLU A 11 2.95 -9.61 -5.38
CA GLU A 11 3.50 -8.70 -6.41
C GLU A 11 2.57 -7.52 -6.71
N THR A 12 1.26 -7.78 -6.81
CA THR A 12 0.24 -6.74 -7.01
C THR A 12 0.21 -5.77 -5.83
N VAL A 13 0.24 -6.30 -4.60
CA VAL A 13 0.26 -5.46 -3.39
C VAL A 13 1.55 -4.63 -3.30
N GLN A 14 2.70 -5.22 -3.63
CA GLN A 14 3.97 -4.49 -3.70
C GLN A 14 3.94 -3.39 -4.76
N THR A 15 3.30 -3.62 -5.90
CA THR A 15 3.10 -2.60 -6.94
C THR A 15 2.29 -1.43 -6.41
N VAL A 16 1.19 -1.68 -5.69
CA VAL A 16 0.39 -0.61 -5.06
C VAL A 16 1.21 0.16 -4.04
N ILE A 17 1.96 -0.53 -3.17
CA ILE A 17 2.83 0.10 -2.18
C ILE A 17 3.86 1.00 -2.86
N ARG A 18 4.52 0.52 -3.93
CA ARG A 18 5.48 1.32 -4.72
C ARG A 18 4.82 2.55 -5.33
N ARG A 19 3.65 2.40 -5.95
CA ARG A 19 2.90 3.52 -6.52
C ARG A 19 2.60 4.59 -5.49
N ILE A 20 2.21 4.20 -4.28
CA ILE A 20 1.87 5.13 -3.20
C ILE A 20 3.11 5.81 -2.62
N LEU A 21 4.12 5.03 -2.24
CA LEU A 21 5.25 5.52 -1.45
C LEU A 21 6.38 6.11 -2.29
N VAL A 22 6.56 5.63 -3.53
CA VAL A 22 7.65 6.03 -4.42
C VAL A 22 7.14 6.93 -5.55
N GLU A 23 6.02 6.57 -6.17
CA GLU A 23 5.48 7.30 -7.33
C GLU A 23 4.45 8.38 -6.91
N HIS A 24 4.16 8.50 -5.61
CA HIS A 24 3.23 9.47 -5.04
C HIS A 24 1.82 9.45 -5.62
N TYR A 25 1.36 8.27 -6.09
CA TYR A 25 -0.01 8.10 -6.53
C TYR A 25 -0.96 8.31 -5.34
N PRO A 26 -2.10 9.00 -5.55
CA PRO A 26 -3.19 9.00 -4.59
C PRO A 26 -3.63 7.57 -4.27
N PHE A 27 -3.92 7.27 -3.00
CA PHE A 27 -4.21 5.90 -2.55
C PHE A 27 -5.35 5.26 -3.34
N ARG A 28 -6.38 6.06 -3.65
CA ARG A 28 -7.56 5.63 -4.41
C ARG A 28 -7.18 5.17 -5.82
N THR A 29 -6.23 5.83 -6.48
CA THR A 29 -5.86 5.58 -7.88
C THR A 29 -4.64 4.69 -8.03
N ALA A 30 -3.95 4.35 -6.93
CA ALA A 30 -2.82 3.42 -6.96
C ALA A 30 -3.19 2.00 -7.43
N THR A 31 -4.49 1.66 -7.39
CA THR A 31 -5.03 0.39 -7.87
C THR A 31 -5.44 0.40 -9.34
N VAL A 32 -5.24 1.52 -10.07
CA VAL A 32 -5.61 1.61 -11.48
C VAL A 32 -4.92 0.51 -12.30
N ASP A 33 -5.66 -0.11 -13.21
CA ASP A 33 -5.19 -1.23 -14.04
C ASP A 33 -4.74 -2.48 -13.28
N LEU A 34 -5.05 -2.55 -11.97
CA LEU A 34 -4.99 -3.77 -11.17
C LEU A 34 -6.43 -4.23 -10.95
N GLU A 35 -6.69 -5.53 -10.92
CA GLU A 35 -8.02 -6.11 -10.65
C GLU A 35 -8.43 -5.93 -9.17
N MET A 36 -8.29 -4.71 -8.66
CA MET A 36 -8.46 -4.31 -7.27
C MET A 36 -9.49 -3.19 -7.17
N ARG A 37 -10.17 -3.13 -6.04
CA ARG A 37 -11.06 -2.00 -5.76
C ARG A 37 -10.25 -0.84 -5.25
N ASN A 38 -10.69 0.38 -5.56
CA ASN A 38 -10.12 1.61 -5.02
C ASN A 38 -10.00 1.61 -3.48
N VAL A 39 -10.92 0.96 -2.76
CA VAL A 39 -10.87 0.82 -1.29
C VAL A 39 -9.68 -0.02 -0.82
N ASP A 40 -9.28 -1.02 -1.61
CA ASP A 40 -8.13 -1.87 -1.29
C ASP A 40 -6.84 -1.03 -1.35
N GLY A 41 -6.74 -0.09 -2.30
CA GLY A 41 -5.64 0.88 -2.38
C GLY A 41 -5.55 1.83 -1.18
N VAL A 42 -6.70 2.27 -0.66
CA VAL A 42 -6.77 3.08 0.57
C VAL A 42 -6.27 2.29 1.79
N TRP A 43 -6.70 1.03 1.92
CA TRP A 43 -6.26 0.17 3.03
C TRP A 43 -4.76 -0.13 2.96
N ILE A 44 -4.24 -0.47 1.78
CA ILE A 44 -2.81 -0.71 1.56
C ILE A 44 -2.00 0.54 1.87
N GLY A 45 -2.39 1.71 1.33
CA GLY A 45 -1.69 2.97 1.56
C GLY A 45 -1.65 3.38 3.02
N THR A 46 -2.76 3.18 3.74
CA THR A 46 -2.86 3.48 5.17
C THR A 46 -1.93 2.57 5.99
N ALA A 47 -1.95 1.27 5.73
CA ALA A 47 -1.10 0.31 6.42
C ALA A 47 0.39 0.57 6.15
N ALA A 48 0.77 0.79 4.89
CA ALA A 48 2.16 1.04 4.51
C ALA A 48 2.71 2.34 5.11
N THR A 49 1.93 3.42 5.05
CA THR A 49 2.33 4.72 5.63
C THR A 49 2.40 4.64 7.16
N GLY A 50 1.49 3.91 7.79
CA GLY A 50 1.52 3.66 9.24
C GLY A 50 2.79 2.93 9.67
N TYR A 51 3.15 1.85 8.98
CA TYR A 51 4.38 1.09 9.24
C TYR A 51 5.64 1.92 9.03
N LEU A 52 5.71 2.73 7.96
CA LEU A 52 6.83 3.65 7.77
C LEU A 52 6.97 4.68 8.90
N ARG A 53 5.83 5.20 9.41
CA ARG A 53 5.86 6.14 10.53
C ARG A 53 6.42 5.49 11.78
N GLU A 54 6.02 4.26 12.08
CA GLU A 54 6.52 3.48 13.21
C GLU A 54 8.04 3.26 13.09
N LEU A 55 8.50 2.77 11.93
CA LEU A 55 9.93 2.59 11.67
C LEU A 55 10.73 3.89 11.82
N ASN A 56 10.21 5.00 11.32
CA ASN A 56 10.89 6.29 11.45
C ASN A 56 10.91 6.76 12.92
N SER A 57 9.86 6.49 13.70
CA SER A 57 9.83 6.84 15.12
C SER A 57 10.82 6.02 15.97
N GLU A 58 11.09 4.78 15.58
CA GLU A 58 12.10 3.92 16.21
C GLU A 58 13.53 4.37 15.86
N GLN A 59 13.74 4.95 14.68
CA GLN A 59 15.06 5.44 14.24
C GLN A 59 15.47 6.77 14.89
N ASP A 60 14.51 7.58 15.30
CA ASP A 60 14.74 8.87 15.97
C ASP A 60 14.96 8.74 17.50
N SER A 61 15.02 7.51 18.03
CA SER A 61 15.23 7.18 19.46
C SER A 61 16.66 6.70 19.74
#